data_AF-X1S1N4-F1
#
_entry.id   AF-X1S1N4-F1
#
_cell.length_a   1.000
_cell.length_b   1.000
_cell.length_c   1.000
_cell.angle_alpha   90.00
_cell.angle_beta   90.00
_cell.angle_gamma   90.00
#
_symmetry.space_group_name_H-M   'P 1'
#
loop_
_entity.id
_entity.type
_entity.pdbx_description
1 polymer ?
#
loop_
_entity_poly.entity_id
_entity_poly.type
_entity_poly.pdbx_seq_one_letter_code
_entity_poly.pdbx_strand_id
1 'polypeptide(L)' 'ADVVEAMSSPRPYRPALGIEKVLEEIQNNKGRLYDPEIVEACLKIITDKKFSFK' A
#
# COMPACT_ATOMS: atom_id res chain seq x y z
N ALA A 1 8.77 -2.32 -4.64
CA ALA A 1 8.61 -1.26 -3.61
C ALA A 1 8.28 0.12 -4.21
N ASP A 2 8.52 0.36 -5.51
CA ASP A 2 8.42 1.68 -6.16
C ASP A 2 7.07 2.40 -6.00
N VAL A 3 5.93 1.71 -6.13
CA VAL A 3 4.60 2.34 -6.12
C VAL A 3 4.17 2.81 -4.73
N VAL A 4 4.35 1.97 -3.71
CA VAL A 4 4.01 2.31 -2.32
C VAL A 4 4.85 3.48 -1.85
N GLU A 5 6.15 3.46 -2.15
CA GLU A 5 7.06 4.56 -1.82
C GLU A 5 6.71 5.85 -2.60
N ALA A 6 6.36 5.74 -3.88
CA ALA A 6 5.92 6.89 -4.68
C ALA A 6 4.59 7.50 -4.21
N MET A 7 3.69 6.70 -3.62
CA MET A 7 2.43 7.17 -3.04
C MET A 7 2.58 7.71 -1.62
N SER A 8 3.49 7.14 -0.82
CA SER A 8 3.76 7.54 0.56
C SER A 8 4.81 8.65 0.69
N SER A 9 5.54 8.97 -0.38
CA SER A 9 6.50 10.08 -0.37
C SER A 9 5.80 11.42 -0.62
N PRO A 10 5.94 12.41 0.29
CA PRO A 10 5.37 13.73 0.10
C PRO A 10 6.05 14.44 -1.07
N ARG A 11 5.28 14.75 -2.12
CA ARG A 11 5.73 15.64 -3.19
C ARG A 11 5.23 17.06 -2.88
N PRO A 12 5.92 18.13 -3.34
CA PRO A 12 5.56 19.53 -3.03
C PRO A 12 4.09 19.92 -3.29
N TYR A 13 3.36 19.16 -4.10
CA TYR A 13 1.95 19.40 -4.45
C TYR A 13 1.02 18.18 -4.24
N ARG A 14 1.56 17.08 -3.68
CA ARG A 14 0.78 15.87 -3.37
C ARG A 14 1.17 15.41 -1.96
N PRO A 15 0.32 15.67 -0.95
CA PRO A 15 0.55 15.08 0.36
C PRO A 15 0.58 13.55 0.23
N ALA A 16 1.42 12.91 1.03
CA ALA A 16 1.52 11.46 1.06
C ALA A 16 0.11 10.87 1.22
N LEU A 17 -0.28 10.02 0.26
CA LEU A 17 -1.51 9.26 0.38
C LEU A 17 -1.22 8.25 1.49
N GLY A 18 -1.84 8.44 2.65
CA GLY A 18 -1.63 7.57 3.81
C GLY A 18 -1.80 6.10 3.44
N ILE A 19 -1.25 5.21 4.26
CA ILE A 19 -1.23 3.75 4.01
C ILE A 19 -2.63 3.21 3.67
N GLU A 20 -3.70 3.79 4.24
CA GLU A 20 -5.08 3.45 3.93
C GLU A 20 -5.46 3.65 2.45
N LYS A 21 -5.07 4.76 1.83
CA LYS A 21 -5.34 5.01 0.41
C LYS A 21 -4.50 4.12 -0.50
N VAL A 22 -3.27 3.83 -0.09
CA VAL A 22 -2.42 2.87 -0.80
C VAL A 22 -3.05 1.49 -0.78
N LEU A 23 -3.60 1.07 0.37
CA LEU A 23 -4.30 -0.20 0.54
C LEU A 23 -5.55 -0.29 -0.34
N GLU A 24 -6.34 0.77 -0.39
CA GLU A 24 -7.52 0.84 -1.26
C GLU A 24 -7.14 0.72 -2.74
N GLU A 25 -6.05 1.38 -3.15
CA GLU A 25 -5.59 1.35 -4.55
C GLU A 25 -5.03 -0.03 -4.95
N ILE A 26 -4.24 -0.68 -4.08
CA ILE A 26 -3.74 -2.04 -4.35
C ILE A 26 -4.86 -3.08 -4.30
N GLN A 27 -5.89 -2.87 -3.47
CA GLN A 27 -7.04 -3.76 -3.37
C GLN A 27 -7.95 -3.63 -4.60
N ASN A 28 -8.23 -2.40 -5.05
CA ASN A 28 -9.02 -2.15 -6.27
C ASN A 28 -8.34 -2.65 -7.54
N ASN A 29 -7.00 -2.68 -7.56
CA ASN A 29 -6.21 -3.17 -8.70
C ASN A 29 -5.66 -4.59 -8.51
N LYS A 30 -6.11 -5.30 -7.46
CA LYS A 30 -5.74 -6.70 -7.16
C LYS A 30 -6.15 -7.61 -8.32
N GLY A 31 -5.24 -8.44 -8.81
CA GLY A 31 -5.50 -9.36 -9.93
C GLY A 31 -5.46 -8.71 -11.32
N ARG A 32 -5.17 -7.40 -11.41
CA ARG A 32 -5.00 -6.69 -12.69
C ARG A 32 -3.63 -6.04 -12.84
N LEU A 33 -3.24 -5.21 -11.88
CA LEU A 33 -1.92 -4.54 -11.86
C LEU A 33 -1.00 -5.13 -10.78
N TYR A 34 -1.59 -5.72 -9.75
CA TYR A 34 -0.88 -6.33 -8.63
C TYR A 34 -1.25 -7.79 -8.50
N ASP A 35 -0.27 -8.61 -8.14
CA ASP A 35 -0.48 -10.03 -7.91
C ASP A 35 -1.40 -10.23 -6.69
N PRO A 36 -2.48 -11.02 -6.83
CA PRO A 36 -3.44 -11.21 -5.76
C PRO A 36 -2.81 -11.82 -4.50
N GLU A 37 -1.78 -12.67 -4.64
CA GLU A 37 -1.09 -13.28 -3.49
C GLU A 37 -0.27 -12.24 -2.71
N ILE A 38 0.38 -11.31 -3.42
CA ILE A 38 1.16 -10.22 -2.80
C ILE A 38 0.25 -9.25 -2.07
N VAL A 39 -0.86 -8.83 -2.69
CA VAL A 39 -1.83 -7.92 -2.06
C VAL A 39 -2.41 -8.56 -0.79
N GLU A 40 -2.71 -9.85 -0.84
CA GLU A 40 -3.27 -10.58 0.30
C GLU A 40 -2.24 -10.79 1.43
N ALA A 41 -0.97 -11.02 1.10
CA ALA A 41 0.12 -11.03 2.07
C ALA A 41 0.30 -9.66 2.75
N CYS A 42 0.29 -8.56 1.99
CA CYS A 42 0.36 -7.20 2.54
C CYS A 42 -0.83 -6.90 3.46
N LEU A 43 -2.05 -7.26 3.05
CA LEU A 43 -3.25 -7.09 3.87
C LEU A 43 -3.15 -7.90 5.16
N LYS A 44 -2.71 -9.16 5.10
CA LYS A 44 -2.49 -9.99 6.30
C LYS A 44 -1.49 -9.35 7.25
N ILE A 45 -0.36 -8.88 6.75
CA ILE A 45 0.70 -8.25 7.55
C ILE A 45 0.19 -6.98 8.27
N ILE A 46 -0.60 -6.16 7.58
CA ILE A 46 -1.16 -4.92 8.13
C ILE A 46 -2.30 -5.22 9.13
N THR A 47 -3.15 -6.20 8.82
CA THR A 47 -4.30 -6.59 9.66
C THR A 47 -3.86 -7.31 10.93
N ASP A 48 -2.77 -8.09 10.86
CA ASP A 48 -2.19 -8.83 12.01
C ASP A 48 -1.52 -7.89 13.04
N LYS A 49 -1.59 -6.56 12.86
CA LYS A 49 -1.11 -5.53 13.81
C LYS A 49 0.37 -5.64 14.21
N LYS A 50 1.18 -6.43 13.52
CA LYS A 50 2.64 -6.55 13.75
C LYS A 50 3.49 -5.60 12.91
N PHE A 51 2.88 -4.79 12.04
CA PHE A 51 3.62 -3.82 11.23
C PHE A 51 3.81 -2.51 12.00
N SER A 52 4.87 -2.44 12.81
CA SER A 52 5.39 -1.19 13.36
C SER A 52 6.46 -0.68 12.39
N PHE A 53 6.16 0.37 11.63
CA PHE A 53 7.21 1.15 10.96
C PHE A 53 8.07 1.77 12.07
N LYS A 54 9.31 1.31 12.20
CA LYS A 54 10.33 1.91 13.06
C LYS A 54 11.40 2.56 12.19
#